data_AF-A0A168MCN8-F1
#
_entry.id   AF-A0A168MCN8-F1
#
_cell.length_a   1.000
_cell.length_b   1.000
_cell.length_c   1.000
_cell.angle_alpha   90.00
_cell.angle_beta   90.00
_cell.angle_gamma   90.00
#
_symmetry.space_group_name_H-M   'P 1'
#
loop_
_entity.id
_entity.type
_entity.pdbx_description
1 polymer ?
#
loop_
_entity_poly.entity_id
_entity_poly.type
_entity_poly.pdbx_seq_one_letter_code
_entity_poly.pdbx_strand_id
1 'polypeptide(L)'
;MSNAVEFIVKTNILFEYYKDELLTSKLIANNRVRIWAIFALFFIFSGVILLLLNFLFKSNPMLFITSLGSTSIGIYLTKVAIKKSEELSRNSYPEYDSLNQDDFIQAYRCDKIREKIVELEIPISDQILGEIINYYERKGETIKLNKWWPITLAIVILLPLWNEFISHLFDFGIGSFMFMFLSVIGLFYISTFITGLLKTFYLSKANEYKNLAESMKLVKVLLLRE
;
A
#
# COMPACT_ATOMS: atom_id res chain seq x y z
N MET A 1 -10.82 -36.24 12.27
CA MET A 1 -11.26 -35.30 11.22
C MET A 1 -11.75 -33.94 11.77
N SER A 2 -11.62 -33.67 13.09
CA SER A 2 -12.19 -32.50 13.77
C SER A 2 -11.27 -31.25 13.76
N ASN A 3 -9.98 -31.41 14.10
CA ASN A 3 -9.13 -30.26 14.46
C ASN A 3 -8.61 -29.44 13.26
N ALA A 4 -8.32 -30.09 12.12
CA ALA A 4 -7.80 -29.40 10.94
C ALA A 4 -8.87 -28.54 10.25
N VAL A 5 -10.11 -29.03 10.21
CA VAL A 5 -11.25 -28.27 9.68
C VAL A 5 -11.55 -27.08 10.59
N GLU A 6 -11.57 -27.30 11.90
CA GLU A 6 -11.76 -26.23 12.89
C GLU A 6 -10.67 -25.16 12.79
N PHE A 7 -9.41 -25.55 12.63
CA PHE A 7 -8.29 -24.63 12.39
C PHE A 7 -8.52 -23.76 11.14
N ILE A 8 -8.89 -24.38 10.01
CA ILE A 8 -9.14 -23.64 8.76
C ILE A 8 -10.33 -22.69 8.91
N VAL A 9 -11.39 -23.11 9.60
CA VAL A 9 -12.58 -22.29 9.81
C VAL A 9 -12.24 -21.08 10.70
N LYS A 10 -11.61 -21.29 11.86
CA LYS A 10 -11.24 -20.21 12.79
C LYS A 10 -10.28 -19.22 12.15
N THR A 11 -9.29 -19.70 11.38
CA THR A 11 -8.36 -18.81 10.65
C THR A 11 -9.05 -18.03 9.53
N ASN A 12 -9.99 -18.63 8.79
CA ASN A 12 -10.74 -17.86 7.79
C ASN A 12 -11.64 -16.80 8.44
N ILE A 13 -12.34 -17.12 9.53
CA ILE A 13 -13.19 -16.15 10.25
C ILE A 13 -12.34 -14.98 10.77
N LEU A 14 -11.17 -15.27 11.35
CA LEU A 14 -10.27 -14.24 11.84
C LEU A 14 -9.74 -13.34 10.71
N PHE A 15 -9.46 -13.92 9.53
CA PHE A 15 -9.05 -13.16 8.36
C PHE A 15 -10.19 -12.29 7.79
N GLU A 16 -11.42 -12.81 7.74
CA GLU A 16 -12.60 -12.04 7.32
C GLU A 16 -12.87 -10.88 8.28
N TYR A 17 -12.80 -11.13 9.59
CA TYR A 17 -12.90 -10.08 10.61
C TYR A 17 -11.86 -8.97 10.40
N TYR A 18 -10.59 -9.34 10.17
CA TYR A 18 -9.53 -8.37 9.88
C TYR A 18 -9.84 -7.52 8.65
N LYS A 19 -10.34 -8.15 7.59
CA LYS A 19 -10.65 -7.49 6.33
C LYS A 19 -11.85 -6.54 6.46
N ASP A 20 -12.88 -6.94 7.18
CA ASP A 20 -14.13 -6.19 7.23
C ASP A 20 -14.08 -5.03 8.21
N GLU A 21 -13.37 -5.20 9.33
CA GLU A 21 -13.34 -4.24 10.44
C GLU A 21 -11.98 -3.56 10.64
N LEU A 22 -10.87 -4.27 10.45
CA LEU A 22 -9.54 -3.82 10.90
C LEU A 22 -8.65 -3.23 9.78
N LEU A 23 -9.15 -3.14 8.55
CA LEU A 23 -8.43 -2.47 7.46
C LEU A 23 -8.22 -0.99 7.78
N THR A 24 -7.05 -0.46 7.44
CA THR A 24 -6.70 0.97 7.62
C THR A 24 -7.75 1.87 6.96
N SER A 25 -8.25 1.46 5.79
CA SER A 25 -9.30 2.17 5.06
C SER A 25 -10.65 2.18 5.76
N LYS A 26 -10.91 1.25 6.69
CA LYS A 26 -12.13 1.18 7.50
C LYS A 26 -11.98 1.97 8.80
N LEU A 27 -10.84 1.82 9.47
CA LEU A 27 -10.55 2.47 10.75
C LEU A 27 -10.44 3.99 10.64
N ILE A 28 -9.87 4.49 9.55
CA ILE A 28 -9.47 5.90 9.43
C ILE A 28 -10.34 6.67 8.45
N ALA A 29 -10.78 6.01 7.37
CA ALA A 29 -11.32 6.72 6.23
C ALA A 29 -12.85 6.85 6.33
N ASN A 30 -13.31 7.89 7.02
CA ASN A 30 -14.67 8.40 6.86
C ASN A 30 -14.86 8.93 5.42
N ASN A 31 -16.05 8.74 4.83
CA ASN A 31 -16.40 9.27 3.51
C ASN A 31 -16.04 10.76 3.34
N ARG A 32 -16.14 11.57 4.40
CA ARG A 32 -15.73 12.98 4.36
C ARG A 32 -14.23 13.16 4.13
N VAL A 33 -13.37 12.43 4.84
CA VAL A 33 -11.90 12.51 4.67
C VAL A 33 -11.49 12.01 3.29
N ARG A 34 -12.15 10.95 2.79
CA ARG A 34 -11.95 10.43 1.44
C ARG A 34 -12.25 11.48 0.37
N ILE A 35 -13.35 12.22 0.51
CA ILE A 35 -13.70 13.30 -0.43
C ILE A 35 -12.61 14.38 -0.46
N TRP A 36 -12.10 14.81 0.70
CA TRP A 36 -11.01 15.79 0.77
C TRP A 36 -9.72 15.27 0.12
N ALA A 37 -9.38 14.01 0.34
CA ALA A 37 -8.21 13.38 -0.29
C ALA A 37 -8.37 13.25 -1.83
N ILE A 38 -9.59 12.95 -2.31
CA ILE A 38 -9.89 12.89 -3.76
C ILE A 38 -9.77 14.29 -4.39
N PHE A 39 -10.31 15.33 -3.74
CA PHE A 39 -10.13 16.70 -4.22
C PHE A 39 -8.66 17.12 -4.24
N ALA A 40 -7.90 16.79 -3.19
CA ALA A 40 -6.48 17.05 -3.15
C ALA A 40 -5.73 16.38 -4.32
N LEU A 41 -6.02 15.10 -4.58
CA LEU A 41 -5.47 14.36 -5.72
C LEU A 41 -5.85 14.99 -7.06
N PHE A 42 -7.10 15.41 -7.24
CA PHE A 42 -7.54 16.08 -8.45
C PHE A 42 -6.74 17.36 -8.73
N PHE A 43 -6.54 18.20 -7.70
CA PHE A 43 -5.75 19.44 -7.82
C PHE A 43 -4.25 19.20 -8.08
N ILE A 44 -3.68 18.15 -7.50
CA ILE A 44 -2.29 17.76 -7.79
C ILE A 44 -2.19 17.27 -9.25
N PHE A 45 -3.13 16.42 -9.68
CA PHE A 45 -3.12 15.85 -11.02
C PHE A 45 -3.35 16.90 -12.09
N SER A 46 -4.28 17.83 -11.90
CA SER A 46 -4.46 18.98 -12.79
C SER A 46 -3.21 19.86 -12.85
N GLY A 47 -2.53 20.05 -11.72
CA GLY A 47 -1.25 20.76 -11.66
C GLY A 47 -0.18 20.10 -12.54
N VAL A 48 -0.04 18.78 -12.45
CA VAL A 48 0.91 18.00 -13.27
C VAL A 48 0.55 18.07 -14.76
N ILE A 49 -0.73 17.95 -15.12
CA ILE A 49 -1.18 18.07 -16.51
C ILE A 49 -0.87 19.46 -17.06
N LEU A 50 -1.17 20.52 -16.31
CA LEU A 50 -0.89 21.90 -16.73
C LEU A 50 0.62 22.14 -16.90
N LEU A 51 1.45 21.54 -16.05
CA LEU A 51 2.91 21.58 -16.19
C LEU A 51 3.38 20.89 -17.47
N LEU A 52 2.82 19.72 -17.80
CA LEU A 52 3.12 19.01 -19.06
C LEU A 52 2.68 19.80 -20.28
N LEU A 53 1.49 20.42 -20.24
CA LEU A 53 1.01 21.30 -21.30
C LEU A 53 1.91 22.52 -21.47
N ASN A 54 2.38 23.11 -20.38
CA ASN A 54 3.32 24.22 -20.42
C ASN A 54 4.64 23.86 -21.12
N PHE A 55 5.12 22.63 -20.91
CA PHE A 55 6.29 22.10 -21.61
C PHE A 55 6.05 21.93 -23.12
N LEU A 56 4.87 21.42 -23.51
CA LEU A 56 4.52 21.17 -24.91
C LEU A 56 4.23 22.44 -25.71
N PHE A 57 3.61 23.46 -25.10
CA PHE A 57 3.13 24.66 -25.78
C PHE A 57 4.06 25.88 -25.64
N LYS A 58 5.37 25.66 -25.40
CA LYS A 58 6.40 26.69 -25.22
C LYS A 58 6.11 27.66 -24.06
N SER A 59 6.49 27.26 -22.84
CA SER A 59 6.71 28.10 -21.65
C SER A 59 5.78 29.31 -21.52
N ASN A 60 4.47 29.06 -21.47
CA ASN A 60 3.50 30.08 -21.13
C ASN A 60 3.54 30.33 -19.61
N PRO A 61 3.93 31.53 -19.14
CA PRO A 61 4.06 31.82 -17.71
C PRO A 61 2.72 31.67 -16.96
N MET A 62 1.58 31.86 -17.63
CA MET A 62 0.26 31.69 -17.02
C MET A 62 -0.04 30.21 -16.70
N LEU A 63 0.36 29.29 -17.58
CA LEU A 63 0.21 27.84 -17.36
C LEU A 63 1.13 27.38 -16.23
N PHE A 64 2.33 27.95 -16.13
CA PHE A 64 3.24 27.68 -15.03
C PHE A 64 2.67 28.13 -13.68
N ILE A 65 2.20 29.37 -13.56
CA ILE A 65 1.64 29.92 -12.33
C ILE A 65 0.39 29.13 -11.90
N THR A 66 -0.49 28.80 -12.84
CA THR A 66 -1.70 27.99 -12.54
C THR A 66 -1.35 26.56 -12.12
N SER A 67 -0.31 25.94 -12.70
CA SER A 67 0.18 24.62 -12.27
C SER A 67 0.71 24.62 -10.83
N LEU A 68 1.48 25.65 -10.46
CA LEU A 68 2.01 25.83 -9.11
C LEU A 68 0.88 26.09 -8.11
N GLY A 69 -0.08 26.96 -8.47
CA GLY A 69 -1.26 27.25 -7.65
C GLY A 69 -2.10 26.01 -7.39
N SER A 70 -2.42 25.25 -8.45
CA SER A 70 -3.18 24.00 -8.36
C SER A 70 -2.49 22.97 -7.46
N THR A 71 -1.18 22.76 -7.64
CA THR A 71 -0.40 21.82 -6.83
C THR A 71 -0.34 22.26 -5.37
N SER A 72 -0.15 23.56 -5.12
CA SER A 72 -0.10 24.12 -3.76
C SER A 72 -1.43 23.97 -3.03
N ILE A 73 -2.56 24.21 -3.71
CA ILE A 73 -3.90 23.95 -3.18
C ILE A 73 -4.07 22.46 -2.86
N GLY A 74 -3.63 21.57 -3.76
CA GLY A 74 -3.68 20.13 -3.52
C GLY A 74 -2.86 19.67 -2.30
N ILE A 75 -1.66 20.22 -2.11
CA ILE A 75 -0.84 19.95 -0.92
C ILE A 75 -1.53 20.46 0.35
N TYR A 76 -2.09 21.67 0.32
CA TYR A 76 -2.83 22.24 1.45
C TYR A 76 -4.04 21.38 1.82
N LEU A 77 -4.83 20.96 0.83
CA LEU A 77 -5.99 20.08 1.03
C LEU A 77 -5.57 18.71 1.59
N THR A 78 -4.42 18.17 1.18
CA THR A 78 -3.85 16.95 1.76
C THR A 78 -3.58 17.12 3.26
N LYS A 79 -2.96 18.25 3.67
CA LYS A 79 -2.73 18.54 5.09
C LYS A 79 -4.03 18.65 5.88
N VAL A 80 -5.06 19.30 5.31
CA VAL A 80 -6.38 19.40 5.92
C VAL A 80 -7.04 18.02 6.05
N ALA A 81 -6.91 17.17 5.03
CA ALA A 81 -7.43 15.80 5.06
C ALA A 81 -6.77 14.97 6.16
N ILE A 82 -5.44 15.03 6.31
CA ILE A 82 -4.68 14.37 7.38
C ILE A 82 -5.15 14.87 8.75
N LYS A 83 -5.18 16.19 8.96
CA LYS A 83 -5.60 16.75 10.26
C LYS A 83 -7.02 16.34 10.65
N LYS A 84 -7.97 16.36 9.70
CA LYS A 84 -9.34 15.89 9.94
C LYS A 84 -9.40 14.39 10.22
N SER A 85 -8.51 13.62 9.59
CA SER A 85 -8.37 12.18 9.82
C SER A 85 -7.91 11.90 11.25
N GLU A 86 -6.90 12.62 11.72
CA GLU A 86 -6.38 12.51 13.10
C GLU A 86 -7.45 12.91 14.12
N GLU A 87 -8.11 14.05 13.93
CA GLU A 87 -9.18 14.52 14.81
C GLU A 87 -10.34 13.53 14.91
N LEU A 88 -10.72 12.92 13.78
CA LEU A 88 -11.77 11.91 13.75
C LEU A 88 -11.36 10.62 14.46
N SER A 89 -10.11 10.20 14.30
CA SER A 89 -9.54 9.04 14.99
C SER A 89 -9.56 9.24 16.50
N ARG A 90 -9.11 10.40 16.97
CA ARG A 90 -9.09 10.76 18.41
C ARG A 90 -10.48 10.78 19.02
N ASN A 91 -11.46 11.35 18.31
CA ASN A 91 -12.84 11.42 18.79
C ASN A 91 -13.55 10.06 18.80
N SER A 92 -13.22 9.18 17.84
CA SER A 92 -13.86 7.86 17.73
C SER A 92 -13.23 6.82 18.67
N TYR A 93 -11.96 7.01 19.03
CA TYR A 93 -11.16 6.08 19.83
C TYR A 93 -10.34 6.83 20.90
N PRO A 94 -11.02 7.40 21.93
CA PRO A 94 -10.35 8.25 22.93
C PRO A 94 -9.30 7.50 23.74
N GLU A 95 -9.43 6.18 23.89
CA GLU A 95 -8.50 5.31 24.60
C GLU A 95 -7.08 5.30 23.99
N TYR A 96 -6.94 5.72 22.73
CA TYR A 96 -5.68 5.73 21.98
C TYR A 96 -5.20 7.15 21.60
N ASP A 97 -5.77 8.21 22.17
CA ASP A 97 -5.48 9.62 21.81
C ASP A 97 -3.99 10.01 22.00
N SER A 98 -3.27 9.31 22.88
CA SER A 98 -1.84 9.53 23.13
C SER A 98 -0.92 8.95 22.05
N LEU A 99 -1.43 8.11 21.15
CA LEU A 99 -0.66 7.46 20.10
C LEU A 99 -0.68 8.27 18.80
N ASN A 100 0.41 8.18 18.03
CA ASN A 100 0.37 8.64 16.64
C ASN A 100 -0.54 7.72 15.81
N GLN A 101 -0.88 8.12 14.58
CA GLN A 101 -1.84 7.40 13.75
C GLN A 101 -1.41 5.95 13.44
N ASP A 102 -0.12 5.71 13.15
CA ASP A 102 0.38 4.37 12.80
C ASP A 102 0.39 3.44 14.03
N ASP A 103 0.83 3.95 15.17
CA ASP A 103 0.83 3.25 16.45
C ASP A 103 -0.60 2.96 16.93
N PHE A 104 -1.52 3.90 16.76
CA PHE A 104 -2.95 3.71 17.04
C PHE A 104 -3.52 2.55 16.23
N ILE A 105 -3.34 2.54 14.90
CA ILE A 105 -3.88 1.48 14.04
C ILE A 105 -3.35 0.12 14.50
N GLN A 106 -2.06 0.04 14.83
CA GLN A 106 -1.44 -1.20 15.24
C GLN A 106 -1.92 -1.65 16.61
N ALA A 107 -2.00 -0.75 17.58
CA ALA A 107 -2.50 -1.04 18.93
C ALA A 107 -3.96 -1.51 18.89
N TYR A 108 -4.83 -0.74 18.24
CA TYR A 108 -6.25 -1.09 18.07
C TYR A 108 -6.44 -2.45 17.40
N ARG A 109 -5.66 -2.74 16.34
CA ARG A 109 -5.65 -4.06 15.70
C ARG A 109 -5.28 -5.17 16.65
N CYS A 110 -4.23 -4.99 17.45
CA CYS A 110 -3.78 -6.01 18.38
C CYS A 110 -4.86 -6.29 19.43
N ASP A 111 -5.49 -5.26 19.97
CA ASP A 111 -6.56 -5.41 20.97
C ASP A 111 -7.77 -6.14 20.38
N LYS A 112 -8.24 -5.73 19.19
CA LYS A 112 -9.37 -6.39 18.53
C LYS A 112 -9.07 -7.81 18.05
N ILE A 113 -7.85 -8.08 17.59
CA ILE A 113 -7.42 -9.43 17.26
C ILE A 113 -7.37 -10.29 18.53
N ARG A 114 -6.87 -9.77 19.65
CA ARG A 114 -6.85 -10.48 20.93
C ARG A 114 -8.28 -10.82 21.39
N GLU A 115 -9.18 -9.85 21.38
CA GLU A 115 -10.61 -10.07 21.68
C GLU A 115 -11.19 -11.18 20.79
N LYS A 116 -10.91 -11.15 19.49
CA LYS A 116 -11.43 -12.13 18.54
C LYS A 116 -10.82 -13.53 18.72
N ILE A 117 -9.54 -13.64 19.11
CA ILE A 117 -8.90 -14.92 19.44
C ILE A 117 -9.59 -15.58 20.63
N VAL A 118 -9.90 -14.79 21.67
CA VAL A 118 -10.62 -15.25 22.86
C VAL A 118 -12.04 -15.65 22.51
N GLU A 119 -12.75 -14.84 21.73
CA GLU A 119 -14.12 -15.13 21.26
C GLU A 119 -14.20 -16.41 20.41
N LEU A 120 -13.22 -16.64 19.54
CA LEU A 120 -13.13 -17.84 18.70
C LEU A 120 -12.62 -19.07 19.46
N GLU A 121 -12.37 -18.96 20.76
CA GLU A 121 -11.83 -20.03 21.60
C GLU A 121 -10.58 -20.67 20.95
N ILE A 122 -9.68 -19.84 20.41
CA ILE A 122 -8.41 -20.30 19.88
C ILE A 122 -7.49 -20.57 21.06
N PRO A 123 -6.94 -21.79 21.22
CA PRO A 123 -6.10 -22.11 22.36
C PRO A 123 -4.85 -21.22 22.39
N ILE A 124 -4.64 -20.55 23.52
CA ILE A 124 -3.47 -19.69 23.75
C ILE A 124 -2.28 -20.60 24.07
N SER A 125 -1.61 -21.06 23.02
CA SER A 125 -0.35 -21.80 23.13
C SER A 125 0.64 -21.29 22.10
N ASP A 126 1.93 -21.31 22.45
CA ASP A 126 3.00 -20.85 21.56
C ASP A 126 2.96 -21.56 20.20
N GLN A 127 2.68 -22.86 20.23
CA GLN A 127 2.60 -23.72 19.06
C GLN A 127 1.40 -23.37 18.17
N ILE A 128 0.17 -23.32 18.71
CA ILE A 128 -1.03 -23.07 17.91
C ILE A 128 -1.03 -21.66 17.33
N LEU A 129 -0.67 -20.65 18.13
CA LEU A 129 -0.55 -19.27 17.63
C LEU A 129 0.58 -19.16 16.59
N GLY A 130 1.69 -19.87 16.77
CA GLY A 130 2.78 -19.95 15.80
C GLY A 130 2.32 -20.57 14.48
N GLU A 131 1.52 -21.64 14.51
CA GLU A 131 0.96 -22.28 13.32
C GLU A 131 0.02 -21.35 12.56
N ILE A 132 -0.83 -20.58 13.25
CA ILE A 132 -1.72 -19.59 12.62
C ILE A 132 -0.91 -18.46 11.96
N ILE A 133 0.11 -17.94 12.65
CA ILE A 133 1.00 -16.90 12.10
C ILE A 133 1.68 -17.43 10.83
N ASN A 134 2.30 -18.61 10.91
CA ASN A 134 2.98 -19.24 9.78
C ASN A 134 2.01 -19.51 8.61
N TYR A 135 0.76 -19.87 8.89
CA TYR A 135 -0.27 -20.04 7.87
C TYR A 135 -0.49 -18.74 7.08
N TYR A 136 -0.69 -17.61 7.76
CA TYR A 136 -0.90 -16.32 7.09
C TYR A 136 0.35 -15.84 6.35
N GLU A 137 1.54 -15.99 6.93
CA GLU A 137 2.80 -15.64 6.27
C GLU A 137 2.98 -16.41 4.96
N ARG A 138 2.85 -17.75 5.02
CA ARG A 138 2.96 -18.61 3.83
C ARG A 138 1.91 -18.26 2.79
N LYS A 139 0.69 -17.94 3.19
CA LYS A 139 -0.40 -17.56 2.27
C LYS A 139 -0.10 -16.21 1.60
N GLY A 140 0.41 -15.24 2.35
CA GLY A 140 0.87 -13.95 1.82
C GLY A 140 2.03 -14.10 0.83
N GLU A 141 3.05 -14.89 1.18
CA GLU A 141 4.20 -15.18 0.32
C GLU A 141 3.79 -15.92 -0.95
N THR A 142 2.92 -16.92 -0.85
CA THR A 142 2.43 -17.68 -2.01
C THR A 142 1.70 -16.77 -2.99
N ILE A 143 0.84 -15.87 -2.51
CA ILE A 143 0.16 -14.88 -3.36
C ILE A 143 1.19 -13.96 -4.02
N LYS A 144 2.18 -13.48 -3.27
CA LYS A 144 3.25 -12.62 -3.79
C LYS A 144 4.03 -13.34 -4.89
N LEU A 145 4.48 -14.56 -4.64
CA LEU A 145 5.24 -15.37 -5.61
C LEU A 145 4.42 -15.63 -6.87
N ASN A 146 3.18 -16.12 -6.74
CA ASN A 146 2.30 -16.38 -7.89
C ASN A 146 2.05 -15.14 -8.75
N LYS A 147 2.02 -13.96 -8.12
CA LYS A 147 1.79 -12.69 -8.81
C LYS A 147 3.05 -12.07 -9.41
N TRP A 148 4.20 -12.20 -8.77
CA TRP A 148 5.48 -11.67 -9.25
C TRP A 148 6.16 -12.58 -10.25
N TRP A 149 5.96 -13.90 -10.15
CA TRP A 149 6.61 -14.88 -11.01
C TRP A 149 6.42 -14.59 -12.50
N PRO A 150 5.20 -14.30 -13.02
CA PRO A 150 5.01 -13.95 -14.42
C PRO A 150 5.75 -12.66 -14.83
N ILE A 151 5.83 -11.67 -13.94
CA ILE A 151 6.51 -10.40 -14.18
C ILE A 151 8.03 -10.64 -14.27
N THR A 152 8.59 -11.38 -13.32
CA THR A 152 10.01 -11.74 -13.33
C THR A 152 10.36 -12.51 -14.59
N LEU A 153 9.52 -13.47 -15.00
CA LEU A 153 9.73 -14.27 -16.19
C LEU A 153 9.66 -13.41 -17.47
N ALA A 154 8.72 -12.46 -17.55
CA ALA A 154 8.66 -11.49 -18.64
C ALA A 154 9.91 -10.60 -18.69
N ILE A 155 10.40 -10.11 -17.55
CA ILE A 155 11.62 -9.31 -17.47
C ILE A 155 12.83 -10.10 -17.97
N VAL A 156 12.98 -11.36 -17.52
CA VAL A 156 14.10 -12.23 -17.94
C VAL A 156 14.11 -12.46 -19.46
N ILE A 157 12.94 -12.56 -20.11
CA ILE A 157 12.83 -12.70 -21.57
C ILE A 157 13.07 -11.37 -22.29
N LEU A 158 12.55 -10.26 -21.78
CA LEU A 158 12.64 -8.94 -22.41
C LEU A 158 14.02 -8.30 -22.27
N LEU A 159 14.77 -8.62 -21.22
CA LEU A 159 16.05 -7.97 -20.93
C LEU A 159 17.14 -8.27 -21.99
N PRO A 160 17.28 -9.50 -22.52
CA PRO A 160 18.14 -9.78 -23.67
C PRO A 160 17.73 -8.99 -24.93
N LEU A 161 16.43 -8.95 -25.25
CA LEU A 161 15.89 -8.21 -26.40
C LEU A 161 16.14 -6.70 -26.28
N TRP A 162 16.00 -6.17 -25.07
CA TRP A 162 16.34 -4.78 -24.77
C TRP A 162 17.82 -4.50 -24.95
N ASN A 163 18.69 -5.41 -24.50
CA ASN A 163 20.13 -5.26 -24.63
C ASN A 163 20.58 -5.25 -26.10
N GLU A 164 20.02 -6.12 -26.93
CA GLU A 164 20.26 -6.15 -28.38
C GLU A 164 19.78 -4.86 -29.06
N PHE A 165 18.59 -4.39 -28.71
CA PHE A 165 18.02 -3.14 -29.24
C PHE A 165 18.86 -1.91 -28.88
N ILE A 166 19.30 -1.80 -27.62
CA ILE A 166 20.17 -0.74 -27.15
C ILE A 166 21.52 -0.80 -27.87
N SER A 167 22.12 -1.98 -28.01
CA SER A 167 23.40 -2.15 -28.68
C SER A 167 23.38 -1.61 -30.13
N HIS A 168 22.30 -1.84 -30.87
CA HIS A 168 22.16 -1.34 -32.25
C HIS A 168 21.99 0.17 -32.36
N LEU A 169 21.44 0.82 -31.34
CA LEU A 169 21.17 2.26 -31.34
C LEU A 169 22.41 3.10 -30.94
N PHE A 170 23.42 2.49 -30.31
CA PHE A 170 24.69 3.16 -30.01
C PHE A 170 25.48 3.54 -31.27
N ASP A 171 25.25 2.88 -32.40
CA ASP A 171 25.93 3.15 -33.68
C ASP A 171 25.44 4.44 -34.37
N PHE A 172 24.36 5.07 -33.89
CA PHE A 172 23.72 6.23 -34.55
C PHE A 172 24.17 7.61 -34.03
N GLY A 173 25.19 7.69 -33.17
CA GLY A 173 25.83 8.94 -32.75
C GLY A 173 25.21 9.65 -31.52
N ILE A 174 25.74 10.84 -31.19
CA ILE A 174 25.47 11.58 -29.93
C ILE A 174 24.00 11.97 -29.71
N GLY A 175 23.23 12.21 -30.79
CA GLY A 175 21.80 12.51 -30.69
C GLY A 175 20.98 11.32 -30.16
N SER A 176 21.35 10.10 -30.58
CA SER A 176 20.73 8.85 -30.11
C SER A 176 21.05 8.56 -28.64
N PHE A 177 22.24 8.96 -28.18
CA PHE A 177 22.62 8.85 -26.77
C PHE A 177 21.77 9.74 -25.86
N MET A 178 21.55 11.00 -26.24
CA MET A 178 20.67 11.93 -25.51
C MET A 178 19.22 11.44 -25.48
N PHE A 179 18.72 10.90 -26.59
CA PHE A 179 17.38 10.31 -26.67
C PHE A 179 17.24 9.06 -25.78
N MET A 180 18.25 8.17 -25.76
CA MET A 180 18.28 7.03 -24.84
C MET A 180 18.27 7.47 -23.38
N PHE A 181 19.10 8.45 -23.02
CA PHE A 181 19.19 8.93 -21.64
C PHE A 181 17.85 9.47 -21.14
N LEU A 182 17.18 10.29 -21.95
CA LEU A 182 15.82 10.78 -21.66
C LEU A 182 14.80 9.64 -21.58
N SER A 183 14.91 8.64 -22.45
CA SER A 183 14.03 7.47 -22.45
C SER A 183 14.21 6.61 -21.20
N VAL A 184 15.44 6.42 -20.72
CA VAL A 184 15.73 5.69 -19.47
C VAL A 184 15.14 6.42 -18.27
N ILE A 185 15.26 7.75 -18.20
CA ILE A 185 14.64 8.54 -17.14
C ILE A 185 13.11 8.41 -17.20
N GLY A 186 12.51 8.52 -18.38
CA GLY A 186 11.07 8.34 -18.58
C GLY A 186 10.60 6.94 -18.15
N LEU A 187 11.30 5.89 -18.57
CA LEU A 187 11.01 4.51 -18.19
C LEU A 187 11.21 4.26 -16.69
N PHE A 188 12.16 4.92 -16.04
CA PHE A 188 12.35 4.85 -14.58
C PHE A 188 11.15 5.43 -13.83
N TYR A 189 10.64 6.59 -14.26
CA TYR A 189 9.43 7.18 -13.67
C TYR A 189 8.18 6.32 -13.93
N ILE A 190 8.04 5.76 -15.14
CA ILE A 190 6.93 4.85 -15.46
C ILE A 190 7.02 3.58 -14.62
N SER A 191 8.22 3.00 -14.48
CA SER A 191 8.46 1.79 -13.70
C SER A 191 8.16 1.99 -12.21
N THR A 192 8.60 3.11 -11.63
CA THR A 192 8.30 3.44 -10.21
C THR A 192 6.81 3.65 -9.98
N PHE A 193 6.11 4.32 -10.90
CA PHE A 193 4.66 4.50 -10.86
C PHE A 193 3.90 3.17 -10.98
N ILE A 194 4.24 2.34 -11.96
CA ILE A 194 3.65 1.01 -12.15
C ILE A 194 3.93 0.11 -10.94
N THR A 195 5.14 0.15 -10.38
CA THR A 195 5.49 -0.61 -9.17
C THR A 195 4.65 -0.17 -7.98
N GLY A 196 4.39 1.12 -7.84
CA GLY A 196 3.46 1.66 -6.83
C GLY A 196 2.04 1.11 -7.00
N LEU A 197 1.51 1.16 -8.24
CA LEU A 197 0.19 0.61 -8.56
C LEU A 197 0.11 -0.91 -8.32
N LEU A 198 1.13 -1.67 -8.72
CA LEU A 198 1.19 -3.11 -8.51
C LEU A 198 1.23 -3.45 -7.02
N LYS A 199 1.99 -2.71 -6.20
CA LYS A 199 2.01 -2.92 -4.74
C LYS A 199 0.64 -2.64 -4.12
N THR A 200 -0.04 -1.59 -4.56
CA THR A 200 -1.33 -1.18 -4.00
C THR A 200 -2.46 -2.11 -4.42
N PHE A 201 -2.61 -2.42 -5.71
CA PHE A 201 -3.75 -3.18 -6.23
C PHE A 201 -3.45 -4.67 -6.36
N TYR A 202 -2.26 -5.02 -6.87
CA TYR A 202 -1.92 -6.40 -7.17
C TYR A 202 -1.51 -7.16 -5.90
N LEU A 203 -0.86 -6.50 -4.94
CA LEU A 203 -0.41 -7.13 -3.70
C LEU A 203 -1.26 -6.78 -2.47
N SER A 204 -2.38 -6.05 -2.61
CA SER A 204 -3.24 -5.69 -1.46
C SER A 204 -3.59 -6.90 -0.60
N LYS A 205 -4.07 -8.00 -1.21
CA LYS A 205 -4.39 -9.23 -0.47
C LYS A 205 -3.18 -9.88 0.21
N ALA A 206 -2.00 -9.84 -0.40
CA ALA A 206 -0.78 -10.35 0.22
C ALA A 206 -0.35 -9.48 1.41
N ASN A 207 -0.50 -8.16 1.29
CA ASN A 207 -0.24 -7.21 2.38
C ASN A 207 -1.25 -7.38 3.52
N GLU A 208 -2.52 -7.68 3.25
CA GLU A 208 -3.52 -7.98 4.28
C GLU A 208 -3.11 -9.19 5.13
N TYR A 209 -2.70 -10.30 4.49
CA TYR A 209 -2.19 -11.47 5.21
C TYR A 209 -0.94 -11.15 6.02
N LYS A 210 -0.01 -10.38 5.45
CA LYS A 210 1.22 -9.97 6.13
C LYS A 210 0.92 -9.11 7.36
N ASN A 211 0.07 -8.08 7.22
CA ASN A 211 -0.28 -7.20 8.32
C ASN A 211 -1.02 -7.94 9.44
N LEU A 212 -1.93 -8.86 9.10
CA LEU A 212 -2.58 -9.72 10.10
C LEU A 212 -1.55 -10.61 10.83
N ALA A 213 -0.61 -11.22 10.10
CA ALA A 213 0.46 -12.01 10.70
C ALA A 213 1.34 -11.17 11.65
N GLU A 214 1.69 -9.94 11.28
CA GLU A 214 2.45 -9.02 12.11
C GLU A 214 1.69 -8.64 13.39
N SER A 215 0.40 -8.30 13.30
CA SER A 215 -0.42 -8.05 14.49
C SER A 215 -0.56 -9.30 15.37
N MET A 216 -0.75 -10.48 14.77
CA MET A 216 -0.80 -11.77 15.50
C MET A 216 0.50 -12.08 16.23
N LYS A 217 1.67 -11.75 15.66
CA LYS A 217 2.97 -11.90 16.34
C LYS A 217 3.04 -11.05 17.61
N LEU A 218 2.57 -9.80 17.54
CA LEU A 218 2.53 -8.92 18.72
C LEU A 218 1.56 -9.45 19.77
N VAL A 219 0.35 -9.85 19.36
CA VAL A 219 -0.65 -10.44 20.27
C VAL A 219 -0.12 -11.71 20.93
N LYS A 220 0.58 -12.57 20.19
CA LYS A 220 1.23 -13.77 20.73
C LYS A 220 2.24 -13.40 21.83
N VAL A 221 3.08 -12.38 21.62
CA VAL A 221 4.04 -11.93 22.64
C VAL A 221 3.35 -11.39 23.88
N LEU A 222 2.22 -10.70 23.72
CA LEU A 222 1.45 -10.15 24.84
C LEU A 222 0.75 -11.26 25.65
N LEU A 223 0.08 -12.19 24.98
CA LEU A 223 -0.68 -13.28 25.61
C LEU A 223 0.19 -14.34 26.30
N LEU A 224 1.44 -14.53 25.87
CA LEU A 224 2.36 -15.50 26.47
C LEU A 224 3.22 -14.93 27.61
N ARG A 225 3.10 -13.62 27.88
CA ARG A 225 3.76 -12.95 29.01
C ARG A 225 2.85 -12.79 30.23
N GLU A 226 1.54 -12.83 30.03
CA GLU A 226 0.52 -12.89 31.08
C GLU A 226 0.40 -14.30 31.66
#